data_AF-A0AAE3LGH4-F1
#
_entry.id   AF-A0AAE3LGH4-F1
#
_cell.length_a   1.000
_cell.length_b   1.000
_cell.length_c   1.000
_cell.angle_alpha   90.00
_cell.angle_beta   90.00
_cell.angle_gamma   90.00
#
_symmetry.space_group_name_H-M   'P 1'
#
loop_
_entity.id
_entity.type
_entity.pdbx_description
1 polymer ?
#
loop_
_entity_poly.entity_id
_entity_poly.type
_entity_poly.pdbx_seq_one_letter_code
_entity_poly.pdbx_strand_id
1 'polypeptide(L)' 'MKTKTIMSTGTREDLVKMINAYYYSKNYIITEDNRIYNTKTEKFMDDLSVKFYRGRWKVIRNIAE' A
#
# COMPACT_ATOMS: atom_id res chain seq x y z
N MET A 1 -1.70 15.01 11.45
CA MET A 1 -2.08 13.67 10.91
C MET A 1 -1.01 12.65 11.30
N LYS A 2 -1.35 11.70 12.17
CA LYS A 2 -0.44 10.62 12.55
C LYS A 2 -0.49 9.53 11.48
N THR A 3 0.65 8.94 11.13
CA THR A 3 0.72 7.84 10.17
C THR A 3 1.37 6.62 10.80
N LYS A 4 0.80 5.43 10.59
CA LYS A 4 1.39 4.16 11.04
C LYS A 4 1.90 3.38 9.84
N THR A 5 3.15 2.91 9.89
CA THR A 5 3.67 2.00 8.86
C THR A 5 3.09 0.61 9.10
N ILE A 6 2.45 0.03 8.08
CA ILE A 6 1.92 -1.34 8.14
C ILE A 6 2.99 -2.33 7.68
N MET A 7 3.65 -2.03 6.56
CA MET A 7 4.67 -2.88 5.95
C MET A 7 5.66 -2.06 5.15
N SER A 8 6.85 -2.62 4.92
CA SER A 8 7.87 -1.99 4.09
C SER A 8 8.79 -3.01 3.44
N THR A 9 9.28 -2.71 2.24
CA THR A 9 10.27 -3.52 1.52
C THR A 9 11.17 -2.63 0.64
N GLY A 10 12.20 -3.22 0.03
CA GLY A 10 13.16 -2.53 -0.84
C GLY A 10 12.60 -2.22 -2.24
N THR A 11 11.70 -3.04 -2.76
CA THR A 11 11.15 -2.92 -4.13
C THR A 11 9.64 -2.68 -4.10
N ARG A 12 9.11 -2.10 -5.17
CA ARG A 12 7.67 -1.84 -5.27
C ARG A 12 6.90 -3.13 -5.55
N GLU A 13 7.50 -4.01 -6.33
CA GLU A 13 6.96 -5.32 -6.73
C GLU A 13 6.76 -6.22 -5.51
N ASP A 14 7.74 -6.27 -4.59
CA ASP A 14 7.58 -7.06 -3.37
C ASP A 14 6.55 -6.43 -2.43
N LEU A 15 6.38 -5.09 -2.46
CA LEU A 15 5.33 -4.43 -1.68
C LEU A 15 3.94 -4.85 -2.18
N VAL A 16 3.74 -4.93 -3.51
CA VAL A 16 2.50 -5.46 -4.10
C VAL A 16 2.25 -6.90 -3.66
N LYS A 17 3.28 -7.77 -3.68
CA LYS A 17 3.15 -9.16 -3.21
C LYS A 17 2.75 -9.21 -1.73
N MET A 18 3.39 -8.39 -0.89
CA MET A 18 3.08 -8.32 0.54
C MET A 18 1.65 -7.83 0.81
N ILE A 19 1.17 -6.82 0.08
CA ILE A 19 -0.22 -6.33 0.19
C ILE A 19 -1.20 -7.46 -0.14
N ASN A 20 -0.97 -8.15 -1.26
CA ASN A 20 -1.83 -9.26 -1.70
C ASN A 20 -1.80 -10.44 -0.72
N ALA A 21 -0.63 -10.79 -0.18
CA ALA A 21 -0.51 -11.81 0.86
C ALA A 21 -1.25 -11.41 2.15
N TYR A 22 -1.13 -10.15 2.59
CA TYR A 22 -1.78 -9.64 3.80
C TYR A 22 -3.31 -9.70 3.72
N TYR A 23 -3.88 -9.41 2.56
CA TYR A 23 -5.33 -9.45 2.33
C TYR A 23 -5.84 -10.78 1.74
N TYR A 24 -5.00 -11.83 1.70
CA TYR A 24 -5.34 -13.12 1.08
C TYR A 24 -5.96 -12.97 -0.32
N SER A 25 -5.42 -12.06 -1.13
CA SER A 25 -5.95 -11.65 -2.43
C SER A 25 -4.85 -11.68 -3.50
N LYS A 26 -5.22 -11.45 -4.76
CA LYS A 26 -4.29 -11.22 -5.89
C LYS A 26 -4.68 -10.01 -6.74
N ASN A 27 -5.62 -9.21 -6.25
CA ASN A 27 -6.28 -8.15 -7.00
C ASN A 27 -5.76 -6.75 -6.63
N TYR A 28 -4.80 -6.63 -5.72
CA TYR A 28 -4.26 -5.33 -5.34
C TYR A 28 -3.07 -4.95 -6.20
N ILE A 29 -3.07 -3.71 -6.67
CA ILE A 29 -1.94 -3.08 -7.35
C ILE A 29 -1.62 -1.74 -6.69
N ILE A 30 -0.39 -1.26 -6.89
CA ILE A 30 -0.01 0.11 -6.52
C ILE A 30 0.03 0.95 -7.80
N THR A 31 -0.88 1.90 -7.94
CA THR A 31 -0.99 2.81 -9.08
C THR A 31 0.15 3.83 -9.10
N GLU A 32 0.45 4.43 -10.26
CA GLU A 32 1.60 5.34 -10.43
C GLU A 32 1.61 6.51 -9.42
N ASP A 33 0.43 6.99 -9.02
CA ASP A 33 0.21 8.01 -7.98
C ASP A 33 0.35 7.49 -6.53
N ASN A 34 0.89 6.27 -6.35
CA ASN A 34 1.17 5.61 -5.07
C ASN A 34 -0.07 5.33 -4.21
N ARG A 35 -1.22 5.09 -4.85
CA ARG A 35 -2.42 4.59 -4.19
C ARG A 35 -2.54 3.08 -4.33
N ILE A 36 -3.27 2.46 -3.42
CA ILE A 36 -3.56 1.02 -3.48
C ILE A 36 -4.93 0.87 -4.12
N TYR A 37 -4.98 0.13 -5.23
CA TYR A 37 -6.20 -0.11 -6.01
C TYR A 37 -6.50 -1.61 -6.05
N ASN A 38 -7.76 -1.97 -5.84
CA ASN A 38 -8.25 -3.33 -6.01
C ASN A 38 -8.91 -3.46 -7.39
N THR A 39 -8.28 -4.22 -8.28
CA THR A 39 -8.72 -4.42 -9.67
C THR A 39 -10.01 -5.23 -9.79
N LYS A 40 -10.37 -6.02 -8.77
CA LYS A 40 -11.61 -6.83 -8.79
C LYS A 40 -12.83 -6.03 -8.37
N THR A 41 -12.67 -5.13 -7.40
CA THR A 41 -13.77 -4.31 -6.87
C THR A 41 -13.80 -2.89 -7.42
N GLU A 42 -12.79 -2.54 -8.20
CA GLU A 42 -12.59 -1.21 -8.79
C GLU A 42 -12.58 -0.08 -7.75
N LYS A 43 -11.90 -0.31 -6.62
CA LYS A 43 -11.88 0.61 -5.48
C LYS A 43 -10.46 0.90 -5.01
N PHE A 44 -10.25 2.14 -4.59
CA PHE A 44 -9.05 2.55 -3.88
C PHE A 44 -9.19 2.28 -2.37
N MET A 45 -8.06 2.07 -1.71
CA MET A 45 -8.00 2.03 -0.24
C MET A 45 -7.69 3.42 0.28
N ASP A 46 -8.71 4.14 0.74
CA ASP A 46 -8.55 5.57 1.10
C ASP A 46 -7.84 5.78 2.46
N ASP A 47 -7.85 4.79 3.34
CA ASP A 47 -7.15 4.84 4.62
C ASP A 47 -5.64 4.54 4.50
N LEU A 48 -5.20 4.06 3.32
CA LEU A 48 -3.83 3.64 3.06
C LEU A 48 -3.19 4.45 1.93
N SER A 49 -1.89 4.70 2.05
CA SER A 49 -1.09 5.23 0.96
C SER A 49 0.29 4.60 0.91
N VAL A 50 0.92 4.66 -0.25
CA VAL A 50 2.28 4.17 -0.46
C VAL A 50 3.24 5.36 -0.50
N LYS A 51 4.40 5.21 0.14
CA LYS A 51 5.49 6.19 0.05
C LYS A 51 6.84 5.52 -0.07
N PHE A 52 7.74 6.14 -0.84
CA PHE A 52 9.15 5.80 -0.84
C PHE A 52 9.90 6.72 0.14
N TYR A 53 10.55 6.13 1.15
CA TYR A 53 11.27 6.90 2.16
C TYR A 53 12.49 6.14 2.69
N ARG A 54 13.66 6.80 2.67
CA ARG A 54 14.95 6.23 3.10
C ARG A 54 15.24 4.87 2.45
N GLY A 55 15.11 4.79 1.13
CA GLY A 55 15.43 3.59 0.36
C GLY A 55 14.43 2.44 0.50
N ARG A 56 13.25 2.69 1.08
CA ARG A 56 12.21 1.66 1.27
C ARG A 56 10.84 2.15 0.83
N TRP A 57 10.11 1.27 0.15
CA TRP A 57 8.69 1.42 -0.12
C TRP A 57 7.90 1.03 1.12
N LYS A 58 6.90 1.83 1.48
CA LYS A 58 6.11 1.66 2.71
C LYS A 58 4.64 1.84 2.43
N VAL A 59 3.80 0.95 2.97
CA VAL A 59 2.37 1.21 3.14
C VAL A 59 2.18 1.90 4.48
N ILE A 60 1.52 3.05 4.46
CA ILE A 60 1.13 3.77 5.66
C ILE A 60 -0.38 3.86 5.77
N ARG A 61 -0.88 3.74 7.00
CA ARG A 61 -2.26 4.09 7.35
C ARG A 61 -2.31 5.52 7.83
N ASN A 62 -3.23 6.29 7.25
CA ASN A 62 -3.58 7.63 7.67
C ASN A 62 -4.51 7.51 8.89
N ILE A 63 -4.07 8.01 10.05
CA ILE A 63 -4.89 8.06 11.25
C ILE A 63 -5.40 9.50 11.35
N ALA A 64 -6.69 9.69 11.09
CA ALA A 64 -7.39 10.91 11.47
C ALA A 64 -7.38 11.00 13.01
N GLU A 65 -7.06 12.18 13.53
CA GLU A 65 -7.15 12.46 14.97
C GLU A 65 -8.61 12.54 15.43
#